data_AF-A0A349V050-F1
#
_entry.id   AF-A0A349V050-F1
#
_cell.length_a   1.000
_cell.length_b   1.000
_cell.length_c   1.000
_cell.angle_alpha   90.00
_cell.angle_beta   90.00
_cell.angle_gamma   90.00
#
_symmetry.space_group_name_H-M   'P 1'
#
loop_
_entity.id
_entity.type
_entity.pdbx_description
1 polymer ?
#
loop_
_entity_poly.entity_id
_entity_poly.type
_entity_poly.pdbx_seq_one_letter_code
_entity_poly.pdbx_strand_id
1 'polypeptide(L)'
;NVAVDGNPEEAIRQYVNRKLALSRNHPEASRLFAMEVISGAPIISDHLSGELRRWVEKKGRVFKKWQEDGLMAKIDPAHAFFMIWAVTQTYADFEAQIQAVTGVKDYDQEIYSDAAGEVVDALVRGLGLKRDQGCSLQSA
;
A
#
# COMPACT_ATOMS: atom_id res chain seq x y z
N ASN A 1 2.47 11.96 -0.74
CA ASN A 1 3.90 11.66 -0.98
C ASN A 1 4.48 11.05 0.29
N VAL A 2 5.20 9.91 0.20
CA VAL A 2 5.95 9.35 1.34
C VAL A 2 7.27 10.11 1.47
N ALA A 3 7.41 10.90 2.54
CA ALA A 3 8.55 11.78 2.82
C ALA A 3 8.90 11.73 4.32
N VAL A 4 10.15 12.01 4.69
CA VAL A 4 10.70 11.80 6.05
C VAL A 4 9.95 12.62 7.11
N ASP A 5 9.65 13.85 6.75
CA ASP A 5 9.06 14.94 7.51
C ASP A 5 7.52 14.99 7.40
N GLY A 6 6.92 14.02 6.72
CA GLY A 6 5.47 13.86 6.66
C GLY A 6 4.93 13.01 7.80
N ASN A 7 3.67 13.25 8.20
CA ASN A 7 2.95 12.39 9.14
C ASN A 7 2.86 10.94 8.58
N PRO A 8 3.42 9.92 9.27
CA PRO A 8 3.54 8.57 8.74
C PRO A 8 2.20 7.90 8.42
N GLU A 9 1.22 8.04 9.32
CA GLU A 9 -0.13 7.52 9.13
C GLU A 9 -0.75 8.14 7.87
N GLU A 10 -0.77 9.47 7.78
CA GLU A 10 -1.38 10.17 6.65
C GLU A 10 -0.68 9.82 5.32
N ALA A 11 0.65 9.76 5.32
CA ALA A 11 1.42 9.41 4.14
C ALA A 11 1.07 8.00 3.61
N ILE A 12 0.90 7.03 4.50
CA ILE A 12 0.54 5.65 4.14
C ILE A 12 -0.94 5.57 3.74
N ARG A 13 -1.86 6.21 4.46
CA ARG A 13 -3.27 6.28 4.09
C ARG A 13 -3.44 6.79 2.65
N GLN A 14 -2.80 7.91 2.32
CA GLN A 14 -2.85 8.44 0.96
C GLN A 14 -2.19 7.52 -0.07
N TYR A 15 -1.11 6.81 0.29
CA TYR A 15 -0.45 5.88 -0.62
C TYR A 15 -1.34 4.67 -0.94
N VAL A 16 -1.93 4.05 0.08
CA VAL A 16 -2.86 2.91 -0.06
C VAL A 16 -4.10 3.34 -0.83
N ASN A 17 -4.72 4.49 -0.52
CA ASN A 17 -5.87 5.01 -1.25
C ASN A 17 -5.57 5.24 -2.73
N ARG A 18 -4.39 5.79 -3.07
CA ARG A 18 -3.97 5.93 -4.47
C ARG A 18 -3.81 4.58 -5.16
N LYS A 19 -3.26 3.57 -4.48
CA LYS A 19 -3.12 2.22 -5.03
C LYS A 19 -4.47 1.54 -5.25
N LEU A 20 -5.41 1.68 -4.32
CA LEU A 20 -6.77 1.17 -4.48
C LEU A 20 -7.50 1.85 -5.65
N ALA A 21 -7.35 3.17 -5.79
CA ALA A 21 -7.91 3.90 -6.92
C ALA A 21 -7.32 3.42 -8.26
N LEU A 22 -6.02 3.09 -8.30
CA LEU A 22 -5.41 2.50 -9.49
C LEU A 22 -5.98 1.10 -9.78
N SER A 23 -6.15 0.26 -8.75
CA SER A 23 -6.78 -1.06 -8.90
C SER A 23 -8.22 -0.96 -9.42
N ARG A 24 -8.99 0.02 -8.96
CA ARG A 24 -10.36 0.29 -9.42
C ARG A 24 -10.42 0.79 -10.85
N ASN A 25 -9.57 1.77 -11.19
CA ASN A 25 -9.67 2.50 -12.46
C ASN A 25 -8.91 1.82 -13.61
N HIS A 26 -7.94 0.95 -13.30
CA HIS A 26 -7.07 0.26 -14.27
C HIS A 26 -6.86 -1.22 -13.92
N PRO A 27 -7.94 -2.01 -13.71
CA PRO A 27 -7.82 -3.39 -13.25
C PRO A 27 -7.11 -4.30 -14.27
N GLU A 28 -7.25 -4.04 -15.57
CA GLU A 28 -6.54 -4.75 -16.63
C GLU A 28 -5.02 -4.56 -16.57
N ALA A 29 -4.55 -3.36 -16.22
CA ALA A 29 -3.12 -3.09 -16.06
C ALA A 29 -2.55 -3.81 -14.84
N SER A 30 -3.31 -3.87 -13.73
CA SER A 30 -2.94 -4.65 -12.54
C SER A 30 -2.81 -6.13 -12.87
N ARG A 31 -3.82 -6.71 -13.55
CA ARG A 31 -3.81 -8.12 -13.96
C ARG A 31 -2.67 -8.45 -14.92
N LEU A 32 -2.40 -7.59 -15.90
CA LEU A 32 -1.28 -7.78 -16.84
C LEU A 32 0.05 -7.83 -16.09
N PHE A 33 0.28 -6.88 -15.17
CA PHE A 33 1.49 -6.87 -14.34
C PHE A 33 1.58 -8.12 -13.46
N ALA A 34 0.48 -8.54 -12.83
CA ALA A 34 0.43 -9.73 -12.00
C ALA A 34 0.76 -11.00 -12.79
N MET A 35 0.17 -11.18 -13.98
CA MET A 35 0.43 -12.34 -14.85
C MET A 35 1.90 -12.41 -15.30
N GLU A 36 2.50 -11.26 -15.63
CA GLU A 36 3.92 -11.16 -15.96
C GLU A 36 4.80 -11.58 -14.78
N VAL A 37 4.50 -11.10 -13.56
CA VAL A 37 5.22 -11.49 -12.33
C VAL A 37 5.05 -12.99 -12.03
N ILE A 38 3.83 -13.52 -12.12
CA ILE A 38 3.53 -14.95 -11.90
C ILE A 38 4.31 -15.83 -12.88
N SER A 39 4.51 -15.35 -14.11
CA SER A 39 5.27 -16.03 -15.16
C SER A 39 6.79 -15.96 -14.95
N GLY A 40 7.26 -15.36 -13.84
CA GLY A 40 8.68 -15.20 -13.53
C GLY A 40 9.30 -13.91 -14.08
N ALA A 41 8.48 -12.94 -14.49
CA ALA A 41 8.89 -11.63 -15.01
C ALA A 41 9.86 -11.66 -16.22
N PRO A 42 9.62 -12.48 -17.26
CA PRO A 42 10.52 -12.60 -18.41
C PRO A 42 10.81 -11.29 -19.15
N ILE A 43 9.87 -10.34 -19.14
CA ILE A 43 9.97 -9.04 -19.79
C ILE A 43 10.37 -7.95 -18.80
N ILE A 44 9.84 -7.95 -17.59
CA ILE A 44 10.02 -6.83 -16.64
C ILE A 44 11.13 -7.05 -15.59
N SER A 45 11.85 -8.18 -15.61
CA SER A 45 12.89 -8.50 -14.61
C SER A 45 13.92 -7.38 -14.39
N ASP A 46 14.39 -6.74 -15.46
CA ASP A 46 15.35 -5.63 -15.39
C ASP A 46 14.75 -4.38 -14.74
N HIS A 47 13.47 -4.11 -14.99
CA HIS A 47 12.75 -3.02 -14.33
C HIS A 47 12.58 -3.31 -12.83
N LEU A 48 12.25 -4.55 -12.46
CA LEU A 48 12.07 -4.98 -11.06
C LEU A 48 13.40 -4.88 -10.28
N SER A 49 14.47 -5.47 -10.82
CA SER A 49 15.79 -5.51 -10.20
C SER A 49 16.52 -4.16 -10.24
N GLY A 50 16.13 -3.28 -11.17
CA GLY A 50 16.67 -1.93 -11.32
C GLY A 50 15.83 -0.86 -10.65
N GLU A 51 14.86 -0.31 -11.38
CA GLU A 51 14.14 0.91 -10.98
C GLU A 51 13.27 0.69 -9.75
N LEU A 52 12.48 -0.39 -9.73
CA LEU A 52 11.61 -0.69 -8.61
C LEU A 52 12.41 -0.92 -7.32
N ARG A 53 13.50 -1.71 -7.39
CA ARG A 53 14.41 -1.92 -6.26
C ARG A 53 14.95 -0.61 -5.70
N ARG A 54 15.49 0.27 -6.55
CA ARG A 54 16.01 1.59 -6.12
C ARG A 54 14.92 2.46 -5.49
N TRP A 55 13.70 2.39 -6.02
CA TRP A 55 12.56 3.11 -5.47
C TRP A 55 12.21 2.59 -4.07
N VAL A 56 12.13 1.27 -3.88
CA VAL A 56 11.88 0.62 -2.58
C VAL A 56 12.97 0.97 -1.59
N GLU A 57 14.25 0.91 -1.97
CA GLU A 57 15.36 1.28 -1.09
C GLU A 57 15.29 2.76 -0.69
N LYS A 58 14.95 3.66 -1.62
CA LYS A 58 14.80 5.09 -1.35
C LYS A 58 13.67 5.38 -0.37
N LYS A 59 12.49 4.78 -0.56
CA LYS A 59 11.36 4.97 0.35
C LYS A 59 11.52 4.19 1.64
N GLY A 60 12.24 3.08 1.63
CA GLY A 60 12.56 2.32 2.81
C GLY A 60 13.42 3.09 3.82
N ARG A 61 14.26 4.02 3.36
CA ARG A 61 14.98 4.95 4.27
C ARG A 61 14.03 5.84 5.07
N VAL A 62 12.89 6.24 4.50
CA VAL A 62 11.84 6.99 5.21
C VAL A 62 11.23 6.12 6.30
N PHE A 63 10.88 4.87 5.98
CA PHE A 63 10.30 3.94 6.95
C PHE A 63 11.27 3.64 8.09
N LYS A 64 12.56 3.43 7.79
CA LYS A 64 13.59 3.25 8.81
C LYS A 64 13.66 4.44 9.77
N LYS A 65 13.58 5.67 9.26
CA LYS A 65 13.55 6.86 10.10
C LYS A 65 12.31 6.89 11.01
N TRP A 66 11.12 6.61 10.47
CA TRP A 66 9.90 6.50 11.29
C TRP A 66 9.96 5.38 12.34
N GLN A 67 10.66 4.28 12.05
CA GLN A 67 10.91 3.20 13.00
C GLN A 67 11.86 3.62 14.11
N GLU A 68 12.93 4.35 13.79
CA GLU A 68 13.86 4.93 14.76
C GLU A 68 13.15 5.92 15.70
N ASP A 69 12.21 6.70 15.16
CA ASP A 69 11.42 7.68 15.90
C ASP A 69 10.23 7.06 16.66
N GLY A 70 10.04 5.73 16.57
CA GLY A 70 8.95 5.02 17.26
C GLY A 70 7.54 5.32 16.72
N LEU A 71 7.47 5.85 15.49
CA LEU A 71 6.24 6.20 14.76
C LEU A 71 5.75 5.10 13.81
N MET A 72 6.53 4.03 13.64
CA MET A 72 6.19 2.85 12.84
C MET A 72 6.76 1.59 13.49
N ALA A 73 6.09 0.45 13.33
CA ALA A 73 6.57 -0.85 13.79
C ALA A 73 7.87 -1.26 13.09
N LYS A 74 8.74 -1.99 13.81
CA LYS A 74 9.98 -2.57 13.25
C LYS A 74 9.64 -3.68 12.27
N ILE A 75 9.70 -3.36 10.99
CA ILE A 75 9.50 -4.28 9.87
C ILE A 75 10.49 -3.94 8.76
N ASP A 76 10.99 -4.93 8.01
CA ASP A 76 11.75 -4.59 6.81
C ASP A 76 10.86 -3.77 5.85
N PRO A 77 11.32 -2.59 5.39
CA PRO A 77 10.50 -1.75 4.54
C PRO A 77 10.03 -2.41 3.23
N ALA A 78 10.80 -3.34 2.66
CA ALA A 78 10.38 -4.06 1.46
C ALA A 78 9.16 -4.94 1.77
N HIS A 79 9.13 -5.63 2.91
CA HIS A 79 7.96 -6.41 3.33
C HIS A 79 6.73 -5.52 3.58
N ALA A 80 6.91 -4.32 4.14
CA ALA A 80 5.81 -3.36 4.25
C ALA A 80 5.23 -2.96 2.88
N PHE A 81 6.09 -2.71 1.89
CA PHE A 81 5.64 -2.45 0.51
C PHE A 81 4.93 -3.66 -0.11
N PHE A 82 5.48 -4.86 0.03
CA PHE A 82 4.85 -6.08 -0.51
C PHE A 82 3.46 -6.32 0.09
N MET A 83 3.27 -6.10 1.40
CA MET A 83 1.95 -6.20 2.02
C MET A 83 0.97 -5.17 1.44
N ILE A 84 1.39 -3.90 1.31
CA ILE A 84 0.54 -2.85 0.74
C ILE A 84 0.15 -3.21 -0.71
N TRP A 85 1.11 -3.66 -1.52
CA TRP A 85 0.86 -4.02 -2.93
C TRP A 85 -0.05 -5.23 -3.05
N ALA A 86 0.24 -6.30 -2.32
CA ALA A 86 -0.57 -7.50 -2.33
C ALA A 86 -2.03 -7.16 -1.98
N VAL A 87 -2.23 -6.48 -0.85
CA VAL A 87 -3.57 -6.16 -0.34
C VAL A 87 -4.34 -5.26 -1.31
N THR A 88 -3.71 -4.21 -1.86
CA THR A 88 -4.40 -3.28 -2.76
C THR A 88 -4.67 -3.89 -4.13
N GLN A 89 -3.72 -4.62 -4.71
CA GLN A 89 -3.88 -5.24 -6.03
C GLN A 89 -4.84 -6.42 -6.03
N THR A 90 -5.01 -7.10 -4.90
CA THR A 90 -5.98 -8.20 -4.75
C THR A 90 -7.37 -7.82 -5.26
N TYR A 91 -7.81 -6.58 -5.02
CA TYR A 91 -9.12 -6.09 -5.44
C TYR A 91 -9.30 -5.96 -6.97
N ALA A 92 -8.22 -5.92 -7.75
CA ALA A 92 -8.26 -5.95 -9.21
C ALA A 92 -7.93 -7.35 -9.76
N ASP A 93 -6.91 -7.99 -9.19
CA ASP A 93 -6.34 -9.22 -9.70
C ASP A 93 -7.25 -10.43 -9.42
N PHE A 94 -7.96 -10.40 -8.28
CA PHE A 94 -8.82 -11.46 -7.79
C PHE A 94 -10.29 -11.02 -7.70
N GLU A 95 -10.70 -10.05 -8.51
CA GLU A 95 -12.08 -9.53 -8.56
C GLU A 95 -13.13 -10.65 -8.63
N ALA A 96 -12.96 -11.61 -9.56
CA ALA A 96 -13.88 -12.73 -9.72
C ALA A 96 -13.99 -13.61 -8.46
N GLN A 97 -12.87 -13.82 -7.74
CA GLN A 97 -12.88 -14.57 -6.48
C GLN A 97 -13.62 -13.78 -5.39
N ILE A 98 -13.34 -12.48 -5.25
CA ILE A 98 -13.99 -11.64 -4.25
C ILE A 98 -15.50 -11.56 -4.52
N GLN A 99 -15.91 -11.35 -5.77
CA GLN A 99 -17.33 -11.37 -6.18
C GLN A 99 -18.00 -12.69 -5.80
N ALA A 100 -17.37 -13.82 -6.12
CA ALA A 100 -17.92 -15.14 -5.82
C ALA A 100 -18.07 -15.42 -4.31
N VAL A 101 -17.10 -14.97 -3.50
CA VAL A 101 -17.10 -15.20 -2.04
C VAL A 101 -18.03 -14.25 -1.30
N THR A 102 -18.09 -12.99 -1.71
CA THR A 102 -18.88 -11.96 -1.02
C THR A 102 -20.34 -11.91 -1.47
N GLY A 103 -20.64 -12.36 -2.69
CA GLY A 103 -21.99 -12.35 -3.24
C GLY A 103 -22.52 -10.95 -3.58
N VAL A 104 -21.64 -9.95 -3.66
CA VAL A 104 -21.98 -8.57 -4.03
C VAL A 104 -22.60 -8.51 -5.43
N LYS A 105 -23.52 -7.57 -5.64
CA LYS A 105 -24.20 -7.38 -6.93
C LYS A 105 -23.57 -6.25 -7.73
N ASP A 106 -23.07 -5.24 -7.04
CA ASP A 106 -22.30 -4.13 -7.60
C ASP A 106 -20.93 -4.10 -6.92
N TYR A 107 -19.95 -4.74 -7.54
CA TYR A 107 -18.59 -4.81 -7.01
C TYR A 107 -17.97 -3.43 -6.81
N ASP A 108 -18.26 -2.50 -7.71
CA ASP A 108 -17.66 -1.17 -7.68
C ASP A 108 -18.18 -0.35 -6.49
N GLN A 109 -19.49 -0.37 -6.26
CA GLN A 109 -20.12 0.28 -5.11
C GLN A 109 -19.84 -0.45 -3.81
N GLU A 110 -20.02 -1.76 -3.75
CA GLU A 110 -20.04 -2.51 -2.48
C GLU A 110 -18.64 -2.85 -1.97
N ILE A 111 -17.65 -3.05 -2.85
CA ILE A 111 -16.28 -3.38 -2.43
C ILE A 111 -15.40 -2.14 -2.35
N TYR A 112 -15.34 -1.29 -3.38
CA TYR A 112 -14.40 -0.16 -3.34
C TYR A 112 -14.81 0.99 -2.42
N SER A 113 -16.10 1.14 -2.06
CA SER A 113 -16.51 2.16 -1.07
C SER A 113 -16.13 1.76 0.36
N ASP A 114 -16.35 0.50 0.73
CA ASP A 114 -16.16 -0.01 2.10
C ASP A 114 -14.76 -0.57 2.34
N ALA A 115 -14.25 -1.40 1.42
CA ALA A 115 -12.96 -2.08 1.60
C ALA A 115 -11.79 -1.09 1.69
N ALA A 116 -11.90 0.08 1.03
CA ALA A 116 -10.84 1.09 1.08
C ALA A 116 -10.61 1.62 2.49
N GLY A 117 -11.67 1.82 3.29
CA GLY A 117 -11.53 2.27 4.68
C GLY A 117 -10.94 1.19 5.57
N GLU A 118 -11.55 0.00 5.55
CA GLU A 118 -11.21 -1.09 6.47
C GLU A 118 -9.79 -1.61 6.27
N VAL A 119 -9.38 -1.78 5.01
CA VAL A 119 -8.04 -2.24 4.64
C VAL A 119 -6.97 -1.23 5.02
N VAL A 120 -7.21 0.05 4.75
CA VAL A 120 -6.29 1.12 5.11
C VAL A 120 -6.11 1.14 6.63
N ASP A 121 -7.21 1.06 7.37
CA ASP A 121 -7.17 1.02 8.83
C ASP A 121 -6.45 -0.22 9.38
N ALA A 122 -6.67 -1.39 8.78
CA ALA A 122 -5.96 -2.62 9.14
C ALA A 122 -4.46 -2.51 8.88
N LEU A 123 -4.04 -1.96 7.73
CA LEU A 123 -2.64 -1.72 7.40
C LEU A 123 -2.00 -0.68 8.33
N VAL A 124 -2.71 0.41 8.64
CA VAL A 124 -2.24 1.45 9.57
C VAL A 124 -1.98 0.86 10.96
N ARG A 125 -2.92 0.05 11.47
CA ARG A 125 -2.75 -0.65 12.75
C ARG A 125 -1.62 -1.69 12.69
N GLY A 126 -1.58 -2.51 11.64
CA GLY A 126 -0.58 -3.57 11.48
C GLY A 126 0.85 -3.04 11.33
N LEU A 127 1.02 -1.87 10.71
CA LEU A 127 2.31 -1.18 10.59
C LEU A 127 2.63 -0.30 11.81
N GLY A 128 1.77 -0.27 12.83
CA GLY A 128 1.98 0.52 14.06
C GLY A 128 2.17 2.00 13.80
N LEU A 129 1.52 2.55 12.77
CA LEU A 129 1.70 3.93 12.36
C LEU A 129 1.05 4.87 13.37
N LYS A 130 1.81 5.88 13.78
CA LYS A 130 1.32 6.94 14.65
C LYS A 130 1.23 8.23 13.86
N ARG A 131 0.28 9.08 14.24
CA ARG A 131 0.34 10.50 13.87
C ARG A 131 1.54 11.11 14.56
N ASP A 132 2.39 11.76 13.78
CA ASP A 132 3.39 12.64 14.37
C ASP A 132 2.65 13.81 15.02
N GLN A 133 2.58 13.80 16.35
CA GLN A 133 2.10 14.93 17.14
C GLN A 133 3.30 15.85 17.35
N GLY A 134 3.62 16.67 16.35
CA GLY A 134 4.59 17.73 16.54
C GLY A 134 4.18 18.61 17.73
N CYS A 135 4.93 18.49 18.84
CA CYS A 135 4.98 19.37 20.01
C CYS A 135 3.66 20.06 20.42
N SER A 136 2.85 19.39 21.24
CA SER A 136 1.89 20.05 22.13
C SER A 136 2.59 20.58 23.40
N LEU A 137 3.55 21.49 23.22
CA LEU A 137 4.07 22.43 24.21
C LEU A 137 4.40 23.70 23.41
N GLN A 138 3.66 24.81 23.49
CA GLN A 138 3.29 25.52 24.71
C GLN A 138 1.83 26.00 24.71
N SER A 139 1.15 25.72 25.81
CA SER A 139 0.07 26.53 26.36
C SER A 139 0.67 27.71 27.14
N ALA A 140 0.30 28.95 26.77
CA ALA A 140 0.13 30.13 27.65
C ALA A 140 -0.33 31.32 26.79
#